data_AF-A0A166RHC2-F1
#
_entry.id   AF-A0A166RHC2-F1
#
_cell.length_a   1.000
_cell.length_b   1.000
_cell.length_c   1.000
_cell.angle_alpha   90.00
_cell.angle_beta   90.00
_cell.angle_gamma   90.00
#
_symmetry.space_group_name_H-M   'P 1'
#
loop_
_entity.id
_entity.type
_entity.pdbx_description
1 polymer ?
#
loop_
_entity_poly.entity_id
_entity_poly.type
_entity_poly.pdbx_seq_one_letter_code
_entity_poly.pdbx_strand_id
1 'polypeptide(L)'
;MPPTPDSTEHKSKRIQRREKRQGKPALQRSVKPLDQKQPLHRESLLATAEYEKATARCRTNVETIAADCRSRNRRFRDISWDLEKDRHACLHQPDVPLETPKYEPAAVRRVPQIFDRPVFFETGAGFSDVIQGQLGDCWFLSAMAAVSARKGLIEKLCVARDEKVGIYGFIFCVDGDWRDVIIDDQLFISAPRWESLDGKEQALYHGDRDKYEAVGRKGSSILYFARGRSENETWVPLMEKAFAKLHGDYDSLEGGYTNEGIEDLTGGISEALYVDDIMDPELFWKHILRSSEDMLFSCFIGGPWGKDEPDEPVEGIMRCHAYAVLKAVEFRGKKFLKIRNPWGEREWTGRWSDGSKEWRGEWLDALKALDYNFGDDGVFIMEYSDFLKYWEVVECTQLFDDSWVQSSHWLNVRSLPLFSAWQFGDVSYTFNVLKRTDAIIVLSQSDTRFYTAVQSATEWSFDFKLFKLGSAQVLGSSSNSYEDTRSATLSIELPPGEYVVHVRLNREIDGRQVEKMEKVSSWPEKKMVGVWSRYARNRSIAANFDVK
;
A
#
# COMPACT_ATOMS: atom_id res chain seq x y z
N MET A 1 -48.41 18.14 -70.28
CA MET A 1 -47.52 17.11 -70.85
C MET A 1 -46.74 17.74 -71.99
N PRO A 2 -45.55 17.24 -72.36
CA PRO A 2 -44.32 17.07 -71.56
C PRO A 2 -43.20 17.91 -72.29
N PRO A 3 -41.90 17.55 -72.44
CA PRO A 3 -41.06 16.52 -71.82
C PRO A 3 -39.62 16.96 -71.39
N THR A 4 -38.89 16.03 -70.75
CA THR A 4 -37.41 15.92 -70.72
C THR A 4 -36.91 15.02 -71.87
N PRO A 5 -35.60 15.02 -72.26
CA PRO A 5 -34.72 13.91 -71.83
C PRO A 5 -33.17 14.19 -71.76
N ASP A 6 -32.47 13.40 -70.93
CA ASP A 6 -31.32 12.48 -71.20
C ASP A 6 -30.52 12.53 -72.54
N SER A 7 -29.26 12.04 -72.69
CA SER A 7 -28.13 11.68 -71.79
C SER A 7 -26.89 11.18 -72.62
N THR A 8 -25.79 10.75 -71.97
CA THR A 8 -24.59 9.98 -72.48
C THR A 8 -23.46 10.75 -73.26
N GLU A 9 -22.18 10.77 -72.83
CA GLU A 9 -21.03 9.81 -72.93
C GLU A 9 -20.29 9.78 -74.31
N HIS A 10 -18.97 9.53 -74.50
CA HIS A 10 -17.86 9.11 -73.61
C HIS A 10 -16.43 9.48 -74.14
N LYS A 11 -15.50 9.74 -73.20
CA LYS A 11 -14.01 9.57 -73.16
C LYS A 11 -13.15 9.35 -74.44
N SER A 12 -11.97 10.02 -74.46
CA SER A 12 -10.66 9.34 -74.65
C SER A 12 -9.42 10.08 -74.11
N LYS A 13 -8.38 9.30 -73.76
CA LYS A 13 -7.05 9.70 -73.22
C LYS A 13 -5.99 9.62 -74.36
N ARG A 14 -4.69 9.99 -74.30
CA ARG A 14 -3.74 10.16 -73.17
C ARG A 14 -2.41 10.85 -73.64
N ILE A 15 -1.87 11.80 -72.84
CA ILE A 15 -0.43 12.09 -72.54
C ILE A 15 0.62 12.32 -73.66
N GLN A 16 1.39 13.44 -73.56
CA GLN A 16 2.87 13.41 -73.41
C GLN A 16 3.49 14.67 -72.75
N ARG A 17 4.81 14.61 -72.47
CA ARG A 17 5.65 15.37 -71.50
C ARG A 17 6.65 16.30 -72.23
N ARG A 18 7.34 17.32 -71.68
CA ARG A 18 7.39 18.15 -70.42
C ARG A 18 8.53 19.19 -70.69
N GLU A 19 8.57 20.46 -70.23
CA GLU A 19 9.25 20.90 -68.98
C GLU A 19 9.35 22.44 -68.79
N LYS A 20 9.23 22.86 -67.52
CA LYS A 20 9.93 23.96 -66.78
C LYS A 20 9.95 25.42 -67.30
N ARG A 21 9.40 26.32 -66.46
CA ARG A 21 10.09 27.53 -65.96
C ARG A 21 9.65 27.81 -64.50
N GLN A 22 10.47 28.55 -63.75
CA GLN A 22 10.34 28.73 -62.29
C GLN A 22 9.35 29.83 -61.89
N GLY A 23 8.69 29.64 -60.74
CA GLY A 23 7.96 30.67 -59.99
C GLY A 23 7.68 30.19 -58.56
N LYS A 24 7.94 31.04 -57.55
CA LYS A 24 7.65 30.74 -56.13
C LYS A 24 6.15 30.97 -55.84
N PRO A 25 5.45 30.06 -55.14
CA PRO A 25 4.17 30.35 -54.50
C PRO A 25 4.28 30.47 -52.96
N ALA A 26 3.25 31.05 -52.35
CA ALA A 26 3.20 31.46 -50.94
C ALA A 26 3.09 30.29 -49.93
N LEU A 27 3.43 30.57 -48.67
CA LEU A 27 3.24 29.65 -47.54
C LEU A 27 1.76 29.27 -47.37
N GLN A 28 1.43 28.00 -47.59
CA GLN A 28 0.28 27.38 -46.93
C GLN A 28 0.64 27.17 -45.45
N ARG A 29 -0.12 27.79 -44.54
CA ARG A 29 -0.10 27.41 -43.13
C ARG A 29 -0.63 25.98 -43.02
N SER A 30 0.23 25.03 -42.69
CA SER A 30 -0.23 23.74 -42.20
C SER A 30 -0.92 23.95 -40.86
N VAL A 31 -2.19 23.55 -40.78
CA VAL A 31 -2.86 23.38 -39.48
C VAL A 31 -2.19 22.17 -38.83
N LYS A 32 -1.29 22.42 -37.88
CA LYS A 32 -0.82 21.37 -36.98
C LYS A 32 -2.07 20.81 -36.25
N PRO A 33 -2.14 19.49 -36.00
CA PRO A 33 -3.08 18.98 -35.00
C PRO A 33 -2.90 19.78 -33.72
N LEU A 34 -4.00 20.20 -33.09
CA LEU A 34 -3.91 20.71 -31.73
C LEU A 34 -3.51 19.53 -30.86
N ASP A 35 -2.23 19.52 -30.46
CA ASP A 35 -1.69 18.64 -29.44
C ASP A 35 -2.25 19.12 -28.09
N GLN A 36 -3.56 18.89 -27.88
CA GLN A 36 -4.26 19.07 -26.61
C GLN A 36 -3.79 17.98 -25.66
N LYS A 37 -2.53 18.10 -25.22
CA LYS A 37 -2.12 17.53 -23.95
C LYS A 37 -2.97 18.22 -22.89
N GLN A 38 -3.99 17.51 -22.41
CA GLN A 38 -4.55 17.79 -21.10
C GLN A 38 -3.37 17.92 -20.12
N PRO A 39 -3.40 18.87 -19.17
CA PRO A 39 -2.41 18.85 -18.11
C PRO A 39 -2.49 17.47 -17.45
N LEU A 40 -1.36 16.76 -17.36
CA LEU A 40 -1.31 15.56 -16.54
C LEU A 40 -1.68 16.00 -15.12
N HIS A 41 -2.87 15.60 -14.69
CA HIS A 41 -3.28 15.72 -13.30
C HIS A 41 -2.21 15.01 -12.48
N ARG A 42 -1.63 15.73 -11.52
CA ARG A 42 -0.46 15.25 -10.78
C ARG A 42 -0.93 14.35 -9.67
N GLU A 43 -1.05 13.06 -9.99
CA GLU A 43 -1.16 11.95 -9.04
C GLU A 43 -0.40 12.26 -7.74
N SER A 44 -1.13 12.35 -6.64
CA SER A 44 -0.60 12.74 -5.35
C SER A 44 -1.11 11.84 -4.24
N LEU A 45 -0.49 11.98 -3.07
CA LEU A 45 -1.17 11.64 -1.83
C LEU A 45 -2.44 12.48 -1.74
N LEU A 46 -3.48 11.99 -1.06
CA LEU A 46 -4.76 12.67 -0.88
C LEU A 46 -4.56 14.08 -0.33
N ALA A 47 -4.66 15.07 -1.22
CA ALA A 47 -4.16 16.44 -1.01
C ALA A 47 -5.17 17.31 -0.25
N THR A 48 -5.50 16.93 0.99
CA THR A 48 -6.40 17.70 1.84
C THR A 48 -5.71 18.87 2.54
N ALA A 49 -6.49 19.83 3.03
CA ALA A 49 -5.98 20.86 3.94
C ALA A 49 -5.37 20.26 5.25
N GLU A 50 -5.77 19.05 5.65
CA GLU A 50 -5.19 18.35 6.80
C GLU A 50 -3.82 17.73 6.47
N TYR A 51 -3.59 17.26 5.24
CA TYR A 51 -2.27 16.85 4.76
C TYR A 51 -1.24 17.98 4.91
N GLU A 52 -1.58 19.19 4.46
CA GLU A 52 -0.69 20.35 4.57
C GLU A 52 -0.41 20.74 6.04
N LYS A 53 -1.46 20.75 6.88
CA LYS A 53 -1.34 21.03 8.32
C LYS A 53 -0.48 19.99 9.04
N ALA A 54 -0.68 18.70 8.77
CA ALA A 54 0.10 17.61 9.36
C ALA A 54 1.58 17.68 8.93
N THR A 55 1.82 17.93 7.64
CA THR A 55 3.16 18.15 7.08
C THR A 55 3.88 19.33 7.76
N ALA A 56 3.20 20.48 7.89
CA ALA A 56 3.76 21.68 8.51
C ALA A 56 4.04 21.50 10.01
N ARG A 57 3.14 20.79 10.72
CA ARG A 57 3.33 20.39 12.13
C ARG A 57 4.56 19.49 12.29
N CYS A 58 4.68 18.45 11.46
CA CYS A 58 5.80 17.52 11.49
C CYS A 58 7.15 18.22 11.24
N ARG A 59 7.23 19.09 10.22
CA ARG A 59 8.42 19.91 9.93
C ARG A 59 8.83 20.77 11.12
N THR A 60 7.89 21.55 11.65
CA THR A 60 8.13 22.41 12.83
C THR A 60 8.65 21.62 14.03
N ASN A 61 8.07 20.45 14.29
CA ASN A 61 8.49 19.57 15.38
C ASN A 61 9.90 19.02 15.17
N VAL A 62 10.21 18.49 13.97
CA VAL A 62 11.55 17.97 13.62
C VAL A 62 12.61 19.06 13.72
N GLU A 63 12.36 20.25 13.18
CA GLU A 63 13.27 21.40 13.25
C GLU A 63 13.54 21.82 14.71
N THR A 64 12.48 21.91 15.53
CA THR A 64 12.59 22.27 16.95
C THR A 64 13.42 21.25 17.73
N ILE A 65 13.14 19.95 17.57
CA ILE A 65 13.87 18.87 18.22
C ILE A 65 15.32 18.82 17.73
N ALA A 66 15.57 19.05 16.44
CA ALA A 66 16.90 19.06 15.86
C ALA A 66 17.75 20.25 16.33
N ALA A 67 17.15 21.44 16.51
CA ALA A 67 17.82 22.61 17.08
C ALA A 67 18.22 22.39 18.55
N ASP A 68 17.33 21.82 19.35
CA ASP A 68 17.60 21.41 20.73
C ASP A 68 18.69 20.31 20.83
N CYS A 69 18.63 19.30 19.97
CA CYS A 69 19.65 18.25 19.94
C CYS A 69 21.05 18.82 19.60
N ARG A 70 21.13 19.78 18.66
CA ARG A 70 22.36 20.52 18.37
C ARG A 70 22.86 21.34 19.57
N SER A 71 21.97 22.09 20.24
CA SER A 71 22.36 22.92 21.40
C SER A 71 22.93 22.09 22.55
N ARG A 72 22.46 20.83 22.67
CA ARG A 72 22.93 19.84 23.66
C ARG A 72 24.02 18.88 23.14
N ASN A 73 24.59 19.14 21.95
CA ASN A 73 25.60 18.31 21.26
C ASN A 73 25.29 16.81 21.29
N ARG A 74 24.05 16.44 20.95
CA ARG A 74 23.56 15.05 20.99
C ARG A 74 22.82 14.67 19.71
N ARG A 75 22.74 13.37 19.44
CA ARG A 75 21.74 12.83 18.52
C ARG A 75 20.35 12.84 19.17
N PHE A 76 19.32 12.88 18.33
CA PHE A 76 17.97 12.61 18.78
C PHE A 76 17.89 11.17 19.28
N ARG A 77 17.17 10.98 20.39
CA ARG A 77 16.83 9.67 20.91
C ARG A 77 15.36 9.71 21.27
N ASP A 78 14.59 8.82 20.69
CA ASP A 78 13.17 8.78 20.90
C ASP A 78 12.86 8.14 22.26
N ILE A 79 12.77 8.97 23.30
CA ILE A 79 12.49 8.50 24.67
C ILE A 79 11.09 7.88 24.78
N SER A 80 10.18 8.19 23.85
CA SER A 80 8.87 7.54 23.77
C SER A 80 8.90 6.19 23.05
N TRP A 81 10.01 5.87 22.37
CA TRP A 81 10.18 4.67 21.55
C TRP A 81 11.63 4.14 21.56
N ASP A 82 12.17 3.96 22.76
CA ASP A 82 13.58 3.67 22.95
C ASP A 82 13.88 2.19 22.67
N LEU A 83 14.21 1.85 21.42
CA LEU A 83 14.46 0.46 20.97
C LEU A 83 15.51 -0.29 21.81
N GLU A 84 16.41 0.42 22.49
CA GLU A 84 17.48 -0.17 23.31
C GLU A 84 17.08 -0.33 24.78
N LYS A 85 16.25 0.56 25.34
CA LYS A 85 15.79 0.47 26.75
C LYS A 85 14.45 -0.20 26.94
N ASP A 86 13.52 0.03 26.01
CA ASP A 86 12.15 -0.47 26.01
C ASP A 86 11.96 -1.55 24.94
N ARG A 87 13.03 -2.29 24.64
CA ARG A 87 13.14 -3.27 23.54
C ARG A 87 11.90 -4.18 23.40
N HIS A 88 11.45 -4.84 24.47
CA HIS A 88 10.29 -5.74 24.41
C HIS A 88 9.02 -4.98 24.02
N ALA A 89 8.79 -3.81 24.62
CA ALA A 89 7.62 -2.99 24.34
C ALA A 89 7.63 -2.39 22.91
N CYS A 90 8.79 -2.19 22.30
CA CYS A 90 8.91 -1.77 20.90
C CYS A 90 8.79 -2.92 19.89
N LEU A 91 9.11 -4.15 20.30
CA LEU A 91 9.06 -5.34 19.44
C LEU A 91 7.70 -6.04 19.47
N HIS A 92 7.05 -6.09 20.63
CA HIS A 92 5.99 -7.04 20.93
C HIS A 92 4.69 -6.41 21.43
N GLN A 93 3.59 -7.07 21.11
CA GLN A 93 2.28 -6.80 21.69
C GLN A 93 2.26 -7.11 23.21
N PRO A 94 1.34 -6.49 23.99
CA PRO A 94 1.29 -6.66 25.45
C PRO A 94 1.10 -8.10 25.95
N ASP A 95 0.51 -8.98 25.13
CA ASP A 95 0.18 -10.37 25.47
C ASP A 95 1.34 -11.35 25.23
N VAL A 96 2.44 -10.90 24.61
CA VAL A 96 3.67 -11.69 24.40
C VAL A 96 4.52 -11.70 25.70
N PRO A 97 4.79 -12.88 26.31
CA PRO A 97 5.60 -12.98 27.52
C PRO A 97 7.05 -12.50 27.35
N LEU A 98 7.64 -11.98 28.43
CA LEU A 98 9.04 -11.55 28.46
C LEU A 98 10.03 -12.72 28.38
N GLU A 99 9.60 -13.89 28.84
CA GLU A 99 10.37 -15.13 28.93
C GLU A 99 10.41 -15.91 27.60
N THR A 100 9.45 -15.64 26.72
CA THR A 100 9.31 -16.28 25.40
C THR A 100 8.95 -15.22 24.34
N PRO A 101 9.84 -14.26 24.05
CA PRO A 101 9.62 -13.25 23.03
C PRO A 101 9.55 -13.89 21.63
N LYS A 102 8.71 -13.34 20.76
CA LYS A 102 8.49 -13.82 19.39
C LYS A 102 9.65 -13.47 18.42
N TYR A 103 10.33 -12.36 18.72
CA TYR A 103 11.35 -11.72 17.90
C TYR A 103 12.52 -11.31 18.78
N GLU A 104 13.71 -11.73 18.38
CA GLU A 104 14.94 -11.58 19.17
C GLU A 104 16.10 -11.01 18.33
N PRO A 105 16.01 -9.75 17.84
CA PRO A 105 17.14 -9.10 17.17
C PRO A 105 18.39 -9.08 18.07
N ALA A 106 19.56 -9.34 17.52
CA ALA A 106 20.77 -9.49 18.31
C ALA A 106 21.22 -8.17 18.97
N ALA A 107 21.03 -7.03 18.31
CA ALA A 107 21.39 -5.72 18.85
C ALA A 107 20.57 -4.57 18.25
N VAL A 108 20.79 -3.36 18.79
CA VAL A 108 20.35 -2.08 18.21
C VAL A 108 21.58 -1.26 17.85
N ARG A 109 21.60 -0.65 16.66
CA ARG A 109 22.64 0.31 16.23
C ARG A 109 22.01 1.52 15.54
N ARG A 110 22.74 2.62 15.45
CA ARG A 110 22.32 3.79 14.67
C ARG A 110 22.73 3.66 13.21
N VAL A 111 21.99 4.27 12.30
CA VAL A 111 22.30 4.30 10.85
C VAL A 111 23.79 4.54 10.56
N PRO A 112 24.49 5.58 11.08
CA PRO A 112 25.92 5.79 10.80
C PRO A 112 26.90 4.83 11.52
N GLN A 113 26.38 3.83 12.23
CA GLN A 113 27.16 2.71 12.80
C GLN A 113 26.96 1.41 12.01
N ILE A 114 25.86 1.31 11.24
CA ILE A 114 25.52 0.20 10.36
C ILE A 114 26.10 0.45 8.96
N PHE A 115 26.00 1.69 8.49
CA PHE A 115 26.34 2.08 7.13
C PHE A 115 27.56 3.00 7.09
N ASP A 116 28.47 2.78 6.13
CA ASP A 116 29.66 3.60 5.94
C ASP A 116 29.36 4.92 5.23
N ARG A 117 28.42 4.91 4.27
CA ARG A 117 27.98 6.11 3.52
C ARG A 117 26.44 6.11 3.42
N PRO A 118 25.71 6.19 4.55
CA PRO A 118 24.25 6.13 4.53
C PRO A 118 23.66 7.22 3.64
N VAL A 119 22.77 6.81 2.74
CA VAL A 119 21.94 7.67 1.91
C VAL A 119 20.48 7.32 2.15
N PHE A 120 19.61 8.32 2.29
CA PHE A 120 18.20 8.03 2.52
C PHE A 120 17.54 7.46 1.26
N PHE A 121 17.74 8.14 0.13
CA PHE A 121 17.44 7.65 -1.22
C PHE A 121 18.73 7.71 -2.04
N GLU A 122 19.09 6.64 -2.75
CA GLU A 122 20.25 6.61 -3.64
C GLU A 122 19.89 7.10 -5.05
N THR A 123 18.81 6.57 -5.64
CA THR A 123 18.31 6.95 -6.97
C THR A 123 16.84 7.43 -6.99
N GLY A 124 16.20 7.50 -5.83
CA GLY A 124 14.76 7.70 -5.63
C GLY A 124 14.24 6.66 -4.64
N ALA A 125 12.92 6.52 -4.51
CA ALA A 125 12.31 5.37 -3.85
C ALA A 125 11.80 4.37 -4.91
N GLY A 126 12.47 3.23 -5.08
CA GLY A 126 12.11 2.19 -6.04
C GLY A 126 11.51 0.94 -5.38
N PHE A 127 10.60 0.26 -6.09
CA PHE A 127 10.01 -1.02 -5.66
C PHE A 127 11.06 -2.15 -5.55
N SER A 128 12.19 -2.00 -6.24
CA SER A 128 13.35 -2.89 -6.20
C SER A 128 14.08 -2.82 -4.87
N ASP A 129 13.95 -1.71 -4.16
CA ASP A 129 14.73 -1.41 -2.97
C ASP A 129 14.10 -2.07 -1.74
N VAL A 130 12.78 -2.32 -1.78
CA VAL A 130 12.01 -2.97 -0.72
C VAL A 130 12.33 -4.47 -0.70
N ILE A 131 12.94 -4.92 0.41
CA ILE A 131 13.28 -6.31 0.71
C ILE A 131 12.80 -6.64 2.13
N GLN A 132 12.01 -7.69 2.28
CA GLN A 132 11.49 -8.17 3.58
C GLN A 132 12.61 -8.71 4.51
N GLY A 133 12.40 -8.51 5.80
CA GLY A 133 13.22 -9.08 6.88
C GLY A 133 12.56 -10.29 7.54
N GLN A 134 12.73 -10.41 8.86
CA GLN A 134 12.17 -11.52 9.66
C GLN A 134 10.69 -11.35 10.06
N LEU A 135 10.08 -10.20 9.79
CA LEU A 135 8.70 -9.87 10.16
C LEU A 135 7.70 -10.37 9.12
N GLY A 136 6.52 -10.78 9.55
CA GLY A 136 5.40 -11.20 8.68
C GLY A 136 4.56 -10.03 8.14
N ASP A 137 5.17 -8.91 7.75
CA ASP A 137 4.52 -7.68 7.26
C ASP A 137 4.52 -7.56 5.73
N CYS A 138 4.48 -8.69 5.01
CA CYS A 138 4.53 -8.74 3.55
C CYS A 138 3.51 -7.82 2.86
N TRP A 139 2.32 -7.66 3.46
CA TRP A 139 1.28 -6.73 3.04
C TRP A 139 1.76 -5.27 3.01
N PHE A 140 2.45 -4.81 4.04
CA PHE A 140 2.96 -3.44 4.12
C PHE A 140 4.13 -3.23 3.17
N LEU A 141 5.00 -4.24 3.00
CA LEU A 141 6.12 -4.15 2.07
C LEU A 141 5.67 -4.21 0.60
N SER A 142 4.66 -5.02 0.29
CA SER A 142 3.99 -4.99 -1.02
C SER A 142 3.25 -3.68 -1.25
N ALA A 143 2.63 -3.08 -0.23
CA ALA A 143 2.06 -1.74 -0.34
C ALA A 143 3.13 -0.69 -0.66
N MET A 144 4.27 -0.71 0.03
CA MET A 144 5.41 0.16 -0.31
C MET A 144 5.95 -0.09 -1.72
N ALA A 145 5.98 -1.35 -2.19
CA ALA A 145 6.39 -1.68 -3.56
C ALA A 145 5.39 -1.17 -4.62
N ALA A 146 4.08 -1.29 -4.37
CA ALA A 146 3.04 -0.74 -5.24
C ALA A 146 3.10 0.80 -5.29
N VAL A 147 3.22 1.46 -4.14
CA VAL A 147 3.29 2.92 -4.04
C VAL A 147 4.60 3.48 -4.63
N SER A 148 5.74 2.81 -4.46
CA SER A 148 7.03 3.21 -5.07
C SER A 148 7.11 2.99 -6.59
N ALA A 149 6.23 2.16 -7.18
CA ALA A 149 6.05 2.14 -8.63
C ALA A 149 5.56 3.51 -9.17
N ARG A 150 4.92 4.32 -8.33
CA ARG A 150 4.53 5.70 -8.62
C ARG A 150 5.57 6.69 -8.11
N LYS A 151 6.37 7.18 -9.03
CA LYS A 151 7.46 8.12 -8.80
C LYS A 151 7.01 9.34 -7.97
N GLY A 152 7.63 9.54 -6.81
CA GLY A 152 7.38 10.71 -5.98
C GLY A 152 6.27 10.56 -4.93
N LEU A 153 5.64 9.39 -4.76
CA LEU A 153 4.69 9.17 -3.66
C LEU A 153 5.40 8.88 -2.33
N ILE A 154 6.31 7.90 -2.29
CA ILE A 154 7.09 7.58 -1.09
C ILE A 154 7.93 8.79 -0.61
N GLU A 155 8.50 9.56 -1.54
CA GLU A 155 9.29 10.74 -1.19
C GLU A 155 8.47 11.86 -0.54
N LYS A 156 7.14 11.88 -0.71
CA LYS A 156 6.24 12.82 -0.03
C LYS A 156 5.95 12.42 1.43
N LEU A 157 6.16 11.16 1.81
CA LEU A 157 5.87 10.67 3.16
C LEU A 157 6.95 11.06 4.18
N CYS A 158 8.23 11.14 3.78
CA CYS A 158 9.30 11.66 4.63
C CYS A 158 9.40 13.19 4.51
N VAL A 159 8.56 13.91 5.25
CA VAL A 159 8.36 15.36 5.10
C VAL A 159 9.45 16.25 5.71
N ALA A 160 10.25 15.71 6.62
CA ALA A 160 11.33 16.40 7.32
C ALA A 160 12.38 15.41 7.83
N ARG A 161 13.67 15.74 7.75
CA ARG A 161 14.74 14.91 8.32
C ARG A 161 16.03 15.68 8.57
N ASP A 162 16.85 15.14 9.46
CA ASP A 162 18.19 15.62 9.77
C ASP A 162 19.08 14.43 10.13
N GLU A 163 19.83 13.93 9.15
CA GLU A 163 20.61 12.69 9.24
C GLU A 163 21.82 12.83 10.19
N LYS A 164 22.28 14.08 10.44
CA LYS A 164 23.36 14.37 11.40
C LYS A 164 22.87 14.26 12.84
N VAL A 165 21.69 14.79 13.12
CA VAL A 165 21.01 14.61 14.41
C VAL A 165 20.44 13.19 14.55
N GLY A 166 20.11 12.53 13.44
CA GLY A 166 19.49 11.21 13.42
C GLY A 166 18.01 11.27 13.78
N ILE A 167 17.26 12.19 13.16
CA ILE A 167 15.81 12.38 13.33
C ILE A 167 15.12 12.42 11.97
N TYR A 168 13.97 11.76 11.88
CA TYR A 168 13.13 11.68 10.68
C TYR A 168 11.66 11.88 11.07
N GLY A 169 10.94 12.67 10.27
CA GLY A 169 9.51 12.93 10.41
C GLY A 169 8.77 12.41 9.19
N PHE A 170 7.85 11.49 9.45
CA PHE A 170 6.97 10.85 8.47
C PHE A 170 5.52 11.31 8.64
N ILE A 171 4.70 11.03 7.62
CA ILE A 171 3.24 11.18 7.67
C ILE A 171 2.56 9.95 7.07
N PHE A 172 1.39 9.58 7.61
CA PHE A 172 0.56 8.46 7.16
C PHE A 172 -0.93 8.84 7.28
N CYS A 173 -1.79 8.26 6.45
CA CYS A 173 -3.23 8.57 6.37
C CYS A 173 -4.09 7.47 7.03
N VAL A 174 -4.07 7.40 8.36
CA VAL A 174 -4.83 6.36 9.11
C VAL A 174 -6.19 6.89 9.50
N ASP A 175 -7.24 6.07 9.34
CA ASP A 175 -8.63 6.43 9.60
C ASP A 175 -9.13 7.63 8.75
N GLY A 176 -8.50 7.87 7.59
CA GLY A 176 -8.75 9.05 6.74
C GLY A 176 -8.12 10.36 7.23
N ASP A 177 -7.32 10.32 8.31
CA ASP A 177 -6.63 11.47 8.91
C ASP A 177 -5.11 11.39 8.72
N TRP A 178 -4.48 12.51 8.33
CA TRP A 178 -3.02 12.61 8.22
C TRP A 178 -2.32 12.78 9.58
N ARG A 179 -1.60 11.75 10.01
CA ARG A 179 -0.89 11.65 11.30
C ARG A 179 0.62 11.74 11.10
N ASP A 180 1.30 12.55 11.90
CA ASP A 180 2.77 12.65 11.87
C ASP A 180 3.43 11.68 12.84
N VAL A 181 4.56 11.10 12.41
CA VAL A 181 5.36 10.17 13.21
C VAL A 181 6.82 10.57 13.13
N ILE A 182 7.40 10.94 14.28
CA ILE A 182 8.82 11.29 14.40
C ILE A 182 9.56 10.13 15.06
N ILE A 183 10.68 9.71 14.46
CA ILE A 183 11.56 8.63 14.93
C ILE A 183 13.03 9.07 14.95
N ASP A 184 13.85 8.34 15.71
CA ASP A 184 15.32 8.44 15.63
C ASP A 184 15.94 7.42 14.65
N ASP A 185 17.27 7.51 14.47
CA ASP A 185 18.05 6.67 13.56
C ASP A 185 18.48 5.29 14.11
N GLN A 186 17.91 4.81 15.23
CA GLN A 186 18.19 3.47 15.76
C GLN A 186 17.44 2.37 15.00
N LEU A 187 18.09 1.26 14.66
CA LEU A 187 17.53 0.11 13.96
C LEU A 187 17.94 -1.20 14.65
N PHE A 188 17.09 -2.22 14.56
CA PHE A 188 17.38 -3.58 15.01
C PHE A 188 18.24 -4.33 14.00
N ILE A 189 19.24 -5.07 14.49
CA ILE A 189 20.17 -5.83 13.67
C ILE A 189 20.29 -7.28 14.14
N SER A 190 20.51 -8.19 13.20
CA SER A 190 20.74 -9.62 13.40
C SER A 190 22.16 -9.94 13.87
N ALA A 191 23.11 -9.00 13.70
CA ALA A 191 24.52 -9.22 14.05
C ALA A 191 24.81 -8.91 15.55
N PRO A 192 25.12 -9.93 16.38
CA PRO A 192 25.41 -9.77 17.82
C PRO A 192 26.71 -8.99 18.08
N ARG A 193 27.09 -8.84 19.34
CA ARG A 193 28.43 -8.33 19.69
C ARG A 193 29.46 -9.46 19.56
N TRP A 194 30.72 -9.10 19.31
CA TRP A 194 31.84 -10.06 19.25
C TRP A 194 31.87 -11.02 20.46
N GLU A 195 31.65 -10.48 21.67
CA GLU A 195 31.66 -11.23 22.92
C GLU A 195 30.51 -12.24 23.06
N SER A 196 29.53 -12.21 22.15
CA SER A 196 28.38 -13.12 22.10
C SER A 196 28.48 -14.17 20.98
N LEU A 197 29.50 -14.08 20.11
CA LEU A 197 29.76 -15.07 19.06
C LEU A 197 30.36 -16.35 19.64
N ASP A 198 30.00 -17.50 19.07
CA ASP A 198 30.62 -18.79 19.37
C ASP A 198 32.04 -18.92 18.77
N GLY A 199 32.79 -19.94 19.18
CA GLY A 199 34.17 -20.15 18.73
C GLY A 199 34.31 -20.45 17.22
N LYS A 200 33.26 -20.94 16.54
CA LYS A 200 33.25 -21.16 15.08
C LYS A 200 32.98 -19.85 14.35
N GLU A 201 32.01 -19.07 14.83
CA GLU A 201 31.69 -17.75 14.29
C GLU A 201 32.88 -16.81 14.40
N GLN A 202 33.55 -16.76 15.57
CA GLN A 202 34.80 -15.99 15.74
C GLN A 202 35.90 -16.47 14.78
N ALA A 203 35.97 -17.77 14.48
CA ALA A 203 36.96 -18.32 13.54
C ALA A 203 36.72 -17.92 12.07
N LEU A 204 35.48 -17.61 11.64
CA LEU A 204 35.20 -17.03 10.32
C LEU A 204 35.90 -15.68 10.12
N TYR A 205 36.09 -14.94 11.21
CA TYR A 205 36.84 -13.69 11.26
C TYR A 205 38.29 -13.88 11.74
N HIS A 206 38.79 -15.11 11.81
CA HIS A 206 40.13 -15.48 12.29
C HIS A 206 40.45 -15.05 13.74
N GLY A 207 39.43 -14.87 14.59
CA GLY A 207 39.61 -14.30 15.93
C GLY A 207 39.79 -12.77 15.94
N ASP A 208 39.67 -12.11 14.80
CA ASP A 208 39.83 -10.66 14.67
C ASP A 208 38.49 -9.94 14.93
N ARG A 209 38.39 -9.38 16.14
CA ARG A 209 37.28 -8.53 16.59
C ARG A 209 37.06 -7.32 15.68
N ASP A 210 38.12 -6.65 15.26
CA ASP A 210 38.03 -5.40 14.51
C ASP A 210 37.58 -5.68 13.08
N LYS A 211 38.02 -6.80 12.49
CA LYS A 211 37.47 -7.33 11.22
C LYS A 211 35.97 -7.63 11.33
N TYR A 212 35.51 -8.21 12.44
CA TYR A 212 34.08 -8.45 12.65
C TYR A 212 33.27 -7.15 12.78
N GLU A 213 33.70 -6.22 13.62
CA GLU A 213 33.01 -4.92 13.78
C GLU A 213 33.04 -4.06 12.50
N ALA A 214 34.07 -4.21 11.66
CA ALA A 214 34.20 -3.51 10.39
C ALA A 214 33.37 -4.11 9.24
N VAL A 215 33.17 -5.44 9.21
CA VAL A 215 32.54 -6.16 8.09
C VAL A 215 31.27 -6.90 8.51
N GLY A 216 31.35 -7.78 9.51
CA GLY A 216 30.23 -8.62 9.96
C GLY A 216 29.11 -7.90 10.72
N ARG A 217 29.27 -6.60 10.97
CA ARG A 217 28.29 -5.75 11.67
C ARG A 217 27.91 -4.47 10.92
N LYS A 218 28.07 -4.48 9.59
CA LYS A 218 27.73 -3.37 8.69
C LYS A 218 26.92 -3.85 7.49
N GLY A 219 26.34 -2.88 6.78
CA GLY A 219 25.56 -3.10 5.57
C GLY A 219 24.08 -3.32 5.83
N SER A 220 23.32 -3.37 4.74
CA SER A 220 21.86 -3.55 4.75
C SER A 220 21.48 -5.00 5.13
N SER A 221 22.32 -5.97 4.77
CA SER A 221 22.10 -7.41 5.01
C SER A 221 22.08 -7.83 6.49
N ILE A 222 22.57 -7.00 7.42
CA ILE A 222 22.51 -7.27 8.86
C ILE A 222 21.27 -6.69 9.56
N LEU A 223 20.40 -5.97 8.86
CA LEU A 223 19.13 -5.51 9.42
C LEU A 223 18.22 -6.72 9.75
N TYR A 224 17.49 -6.64 10.86
CA TYR A 224 16.63 -7.74 11.31
C TYR A 224 15.26 -7.73 10.62
N PHE A 225 14.75 -6.53 10.36
CA PHE A 225 13.48 -6.28 9.67
C PHE A 225 13.74 -5.78 8.24
N ALA A 226 12.77 -5.13 7.57
CA ALA A 226 12.88 -4.73 6.19
C ALA A 226 14.11 -3.85 5.90
N ARG A 227 14.64 -3.98 4.69
CA ARG A 227 15.95 -3.43 4.32
C ARG A 227 15.98 -2.93 2.89
N GLY A 228 16.90 -2.02 2.60
CA GLY A 228 17.18 -1.56 1.24
C GLY A 228 17.95 -2.62 0.44
N ARG A 229 17.66 -2.80 -0.85
CA ARG A 229 18.48 -3.66 -1.74
C ARG A 229 19.91 -3.11 -1.91
N SER A 230 20.08 -1.79 -1.91
CA SER A 230 21.41 -1.15 -1.89
C SER A 230 22.01 -1.18 -0.47
N GLU A 231 23.31 -1.51 -0.38
CA GLU A 231 24.05 -1.66 0.88
C GLU A 231 24.19 -0.39 1.74
N ASN A 232 23.78 0.78 1.23
CA ASN A 232 23.83 2.06 1.96
C ASN A 232 22.49 2.79 2.04
N GLU A 233 21.41 2.22 1.51
CA GLU A 233 20.12 2.89 1.45
C GLU A 233 19.26 2.66 2.70
N THR A 234 18.65 3.71 3.23
CA THR A 234 18.06 3.68 4.58
C THR A 234 16.57 4.01 4.65
N TRP A 235 15.90 4.38 3.55
CA TRP A 235 14.48 4.76 3.61
C TRP A 235 13.57 3.60 4.03
N VAL A 236 13.77 2.39 3.50
CA VAL A 236 12.95 1.20 3.79
C VAL A 236 12.89 0.88 5.30
N PRO A 237 14.03 0.61 6.00
CA PRO A 237 13.99 0.30 7.43
C PRO A 237 13.49 1.47 8.30
N LEU A 238 13.67 2.72 7.86
CA LEU A 238 13.17 3.88 8.59
C LEU A 238 11.67 4.10 8.39
N MET A 239 11.13 3.77 7.21
CA MET A 239 9.69 3.82 6.93
C MET A 239 8.94 2.74 7.72
N GLU A 240 9.41 1.50 7.66
CA GLU A 240 8.88 0.38 8.44
C GLU A 240 8.94 0.67 9.95
N LYS A 241 10.06 1.20 10.47
CA LYS A 241 10.14 1.64 11.87
C LYS A 241 9.12 2.72 12.22
N ALA A 242 8.88 3.68 11.33
CA ALA A 242 7.88 4.72 11.57
C ALA A 242 6.45 4.14 11.57
N PHE A 243 6.19 3.17 10.70
CA PHE A 243 4.91 2.44 10.64
C PHE A 243 4.70 1.52 11.85
N ALA A 244 5.73 0.84 12.34
CA ALA A 244 5.70 0.08 13.60
C ALA A 244 5.43 1.01 14.80
N LYS A 245 6.05 2.20 14.83
CA LYS A 245 5.75 3.22 15.86
C LYS A 245 4.30 3.73 15.78
N LEU A 246 3.76 3.90 14.57
CA LEU A 246 2.37 4.30 14.36
C LEU A 246 1.38 3.27 14.90
N HIS A 247 1.78 1.99 14.92
CA HIS A 247 0.99 0.80 15.26
C HIS A 247 1.40 0.08 16.57
N GLY A 248 2.14 0.73 17.46
CA GLY A 248 2.28 0.25 18.85
C GLY A 248 3.45 -0.70 19.11
N ASP A 249 3.92 -1.43 18.10
CA ASP A 249 5.16 -2.22 18.06
C ASP A 249 5.38 -2.81 16.65
N TYR A 250 6.46 -3.59 16.47
CA TYR A 250 6.71 -4.34 15.22
C TYR A 250 5.78 -5.55 15.05
N ASP A 251 5.47 -6.31 16.11
CA ASP A 251 4.60 -7.49 16.07
C ASP A 251 3.14 -7.16 15.67
N SER A 252 2.64 -5.96 15.98
CA SER A 252 1.38 -5.42 15.46
C SER A 252 1.34 -5.24 13.93
N LEU A 253 2.48 -5.25 13.24
CA LEU A 253 2.51 -5.22 11.77
C LEU A 253 2.39 -6.61 11.13
N GLU A 254 2.43 -7.69 11.91
CA GLU A 254 2.32 -9.04 11.37
C GLU A 254 0.90 -9.37 10.92
N GLY A 255 0.75 -9.79 9.67
CA GLY A 255 -0.54 -10.10 9.06
C GLY A 255 -1.39 -8.85 8.74
N GLY A 256 -1.92 -8.79 7.53
CA GLY A 256 -2.73 -7.67 7.05
C GLY A 256 -2.99 -7.78 5.56
N TYR A 257 -3.75 -6.83 5.03
CA TYR A 257 -4.07 -6.76 3.61
C TYR A 257 -3.30 -5.61 2.96
N THR A 258 -2.79 -5.81 1.75
CA THR A 258 -1.93 -4.84 1.06
C THR A 258 -2.68 -3.52 0.85
N ASN A 259 -3.98 -3.60 0.59
CA ASN A 259 -4.85 -2.45 0.40
C ASN A 259 -4.84 -1.49 1.60
N GLU A 260 -4.91 -2.00 2.84
CA GLU A 260 -4.78 -1.21 4.07
C GLU A 260 -3.48 -0.39 4.08
N GLY A 261 -2.38 -1.03 3.67
CA GLY A 261 -1.06 -0.40 3.60
C GLY A 261 -1.00 0.67 2.52
N ILE A 262 -1.61 0.44 1.35
CA ILE A 262 -1.66 1.43 0.28
C ILE A 262 -2.48 2.65 0.72
N GLU A 263 -3.63 2.44 1.36
CA GLU A 263 -4.45 3.50 1.92
C GLU A 263 -3.69 4.31 2.98
N ASP A 264 -3.04 3.66 3.94
CA ASP A 264 -2.27 4.35 4.99
C ASP A 264 -1.07 5.11 4.44
N LEU A 265 -0.50 4.66 3.31
CA LEU A 265 0.59 5.32 2.58
C LEU A 265 0.11 6.41 1.61
N THR A 266 -1.18 6.50 1.25
CA THR A 266 -1.63 7.39 0.15
C THR A 266 -2.87 8.24 0.43
N GLY A 267 -3.76 7.80 1.33
CA GLY A 267 -5.13 8.29 1.44
C GLY A 267 -6.04 7.86 0.28
N GLY A 268 -5.66 6.80 -0.45
CA GLY A 268 -6.52 6.15 -1.44
C GLY A 268 -7.74 5.46 -0.81
N ILE A 269 -8.57 4.85 -1.65
CA ILE A 269 -9.71 4.01 -1.23
C ILE A 269 -9.67 2.73 -2.06
N SER A 270 -9.88 1.59 -1.41
CA SER A 270 -9.74 0.28 -2.03
C SER A 270 -11.04 -0.50 -2.19
N GLU A 271 -11.00 -1.46 -3.10
CA GLU A 271 -11.91 -2.59 -3.21
C GLU A 271 -11.12 -3.89 -3.39
N ALA A 272 -11.55 -4.97 -2.75
CA ALA A 272 -11.06 -6.32 -3.02
C ALA A 272 -12.03 -7.05 -3.96
N LEU A 273 -11.48 -7.75 -4.95
CA LEU A 273 -12.24 -8.50 -5.95
C LEU A 273 -11.71 -9.93 -6.02
N TYR A 274 -12.58 -10.92 -5.81
CA TYR A 274 -12.26 -12.31 -6.11
C TYR A 274 -12.17 -12.52 -7.62
N VAL A 275 -11.17 -13.27 -8.07
CA VAL A 275 -10.93 -13.50 -9.51
C VAL A 275 -12.08 -14.27 -10.16
N ASP A 276 -12.69 -15.21 -9.44
CA ASP A 276 -13.85 -15.97 -9.91
C ASP A 276 -15.13 -15.12 -10.08
N ASP A 277 -15.23 -13.96 -9.40
CA ASP A 277 -16.35 -13.02 -9.54
C ASP A 277 -16.18 -12.05 -10.73
N ILE A 278 -15.06 -12.11 -11.46
CA ILE A 278 -14.80 -11.27 -12.64
C ILE A 278 -15.64 -11.73 -13.83
N MET A 279 -16.83 -11.16 -13.97
CA MET A 279 -17.77 -11.43 -15.07
C MET A 279 -17.23 -11.09 -16.47
N ASP A 280 -16.46 -10.00 -16.62
CA ASP A 280 -15.90 -9.56 -17.91
C ASP A 280 -14.37 -9.30 -17.78
N PRO A 281 -13.54 -10.30 -18.15
CA PRO A 281 -12.09 -10.17 -18.21
C PRO A 281 -11.58 -9.02 -19.10
N GLU A 282 -12.30 -8.61 -20.14
CA GLU A 282 -11.90 -7.53 -21.04
C GLU A 282 -12.23 -6.15 -20.46
N LEU A 283 -13.29 -6.05 -19.65
CA LEU A 283 -13.57 -4.86 -18.84
C LEU A 283 -12.55 -4.72 -17.72
N PHE A 284 -12.27 -5.80 -16.97
CA PHE A 284 -11.31 -5.76 -15.88
C PHE A 284 -9.87 -5.45 -16.35
N TRP A 285 -9.47 -5.93 -17.54
CA TRP A 285 -8.20 -5.52 -18.15
C TRP A 285 -8.10 -3.99 -18.35
N LYS A 286 -9.19 -3.32 -18.73
CA LYS A 286 -9.20 -1.84 -18.85
C LYS A 286 -9.07 -1.16 -17.49
N HIS A 287 -9.58 -1.77 -16.41
CA HIS A 287 -9.36 -1.27 -15.06
C HIS A 287 -7.88 -1.43 -14.69
N ILE A 288 -7.29 -2.59 -14.93
CA ILE A 288 -5.86 -2.84 -14.66
C ILE A 288 -4.93 -1.92 -15.47
N LEU A 289 -5.30 -1.49 -16.68
CA LEU A 289 -4.52 -0.48 -17.43
C LEU A 289 -4.42 0.88 -16.71
N ARG A 290 -5.35 1.22 -15.79
CA ARG A 290 -5.24 2.39 -14.90
C ARG A 290 -4.09 2.27 -13.88
N SER A 291 -3.38 1.14 -13.83
CA SER A 291 -2.11 0.97 -13.10
C SER A 291 -0.99 1.92 -13.57
N SER A 292 -1.15 2.55 -14.74
CA SER A 292 -0.30 3.66 -15.21
C SER A 292 -0.96 5.05 -15.10
N GLU A 293 -2.15 5.14 -14.51
CA GLU A 293 -2.96 6.37 -14.37
C GLU A 293 -3.34 6.59 -12.89
N ASP A 294 -4.57 6.32 -12.45
CA ASP A 294 -5.04 6.66 -11.10
C ASP A 294 -5.23 5.47 -10.14
N MET A 295 -4.85 4.25 -10.53
CA MET A 295 -5.02 3.05 -9.71
C MET A 295 -3.67 2.41 -9.28
N LEU A 296 -3.70 1.74 -8.14
CA LEU A 296 -2.69 0.77 -7.67
C LEU A 296 -3.35 -0.60 -7.49
N PHE A 297 -2.54 -1.66 -7.61
CA PHE A 297 -3.03 -3.03 -7.59
C PHE A 297 -2.08 -3.96 -6.83
N SER A 298 -2.66 -4.91 -6.11
CA SER A 298 -1.97 -6.02 -5.47
C SER A 298 -2.81 -7.28 -5.53
N CYS A 299 -2.22 -8.43 -5.26
CA CYS A 299 -2.89 -9.72 -5.33
C CYS A 299 -2.28 -10.71 -4.34
N PHE A 300 -3.09 -11.68 -3.93
CA PHE A 300 -2.67 -12.78 -3.06
C PHE A 300 -3.42 -14.08 -3.40
N ILE A 301 -2.95 -15.17 -2.80
CA ILE A 301 -3.61 -16.48 -2.78
C ILE A 301 -3.82 -16.84 -1.31
N GLY A 302 -5.05 -17.18 -0.93
CA GLY A 302 -5.43 -17.54 0.43
C GLY A 302 -4.82 -18.86 0.90
N GLY A 303 -4.83 -19.05 2.22
CA GLY A 303 -4.37 -20.27 2.88
C GLY A 303 -5.32 -21.46 2.72
N PRO A 304 -4.88 -22.70 3.01
CA PRO A 304 -5.73 -23.87 2.90
C PRO A 304 -6.67 -23.93 4.12
N TRP A 305 -7.98 -23.88 3.87
CA TRP A 305 -9.00 -23.94 4.93
C TRP A 305 -8.76 -25.13 5.88
N GLY A 306 -8.43 -24.82 7.14
CA GLY A 306 -8.32 -25.81 8.23
C GLY A 306 -7.11 -26.73 8.19
N LYS A 307 -5.98 -26.31 7.58
CA LYS A 307 -4.72 -27.07 7.61
C LYS A 307 -3.51 -26.22 8.01
N ASP A 308 -2.82 -26.65 9.07
CA ASP A 308 -1.49 -26.14 9.47
C ASP A 308 -0.33 -26.78 8.65
N GLU A 309 -0.60 -27.17 7.40
CA GLU A 309 0.44 -27.70 6.51
C GLU A 309 1.25 -26.52 5.92
N PRO A 310 2.58 -26.64 5.77
CA PRO A 310 3.38 -25.57 5.19
C PRO A 310 2.94 -25.31 3.74
N ASP A 311 2.64 -24.06 3.42
CA ASP A 311 2.13 -23.68 2.09
C ASP A 311 3.16 -23.94 0.99
N GLU A 312 2.97 -25.03 0.24
CA GLU A 312 3.72 -25.28 -0.99
C GLU A 312 3.38 -24.21 -2.04
N PRO A 313 4.38 -23.64 -2.72
CA PRO A 313 4.15 -22.58 -3.69
C PRO A 313 3.45 -23.09 -4.95
N VAL A 314 2.44 -22.37 -5.41
CA VAL A 314 1.70 -22.66 -6.63
C VAL A 314 2.48 -22.09 -7.81
N GLU A 315 3.21 -22.94 -8.54
CA GLU A 315 4.06 -22.51 -9.68
C GLU A 315 5.04 -21.37 -9.29
N GLY A 316 5.66 -21.51 -8.12
CA GLY A 316 6.59 -20.52 -7.54
C GLY A 316 5.93 -19.40 -6.73
N ILE A 317 4.60 -19.24 -6.81
CA ILE A 317 3.84 -18.24 -6.04
C ILE A 317 3.59 -18.75 -4.62
N MET A 318 4.10 -18.04 -3.62
CA MET A 318 3.82 -18.29 -2.21
C MET A 318 2.36 -17.93 -1.89
N ARG A 319 1.69 -18.77 -1.10
CA ARG A 319 0.36 -18.51 -0.56
C ARG A 319 0.46 -17.79 0.78
N CYS A 320 -0.66 -17.24 1.27
CA CYS A 320 -0.69 -16.38 2.46
C CYS A 320 0.30 -15.20 2.39
N HIS A 321 0.56 -14.70 1.17
CA HIS A 321 1.63 -13.74 0.89
C HIS A 321 1.17 -12.72 -0.15
N ALA A 322 1.49 -11.45 0.12
CA ALA A 322 1.05 -10.31 -0.69
C ALA A 322 2.03 -10.00 -1.83
N TYR A 323 1.51 -9.72 -3.02
CA TYR A 323 2.29 -9.31 -4.19
C TYR A 323 1.78 -7.98 -4.76
N ALA A 324 2.69 -7.11 -5.22
CA ALA A 324 2.32 -5.86 -5.90
C ALA A 324 2.29 -6.03 -7.42
N VAL A 325 1.24 -5.54 -8.08
CA VAL A 325 1.15 -5.49 -9.55
C VAL A 325 1.67 -4.13 -10.00
N LEU A 326 2.91 -4.11 -10.49
CA LEU A 326 3.66 -2.88 -10.77
C LEU A 326 3.28 -2.23 -12.11
N LYS A 327 2.87 -3.02 -13.10
CA LYS A 327 2.61 -2.53 -14.47
C LYS A 327 1.78 -3.51 -15.29
N ALA A 328 0.89 -2.98 -16.12
CA ALA A 328 0.20 -3.71 -17.17
C ALA A 328 0.60 -3.20 -18.57
N VAL A 329 0.81 -4.12 -19.52
CA VAL A 329 1.17 -3.79 -20.91
C VAL A 329 0.47 -4.75 -21.87
N GLU A 330 -0.16 -4.21 -22.91
CA GLU A 330 -0.55 -4.99 -24.08
C GLU A 330 0.54 -4.89 -25.16
N PHE A 331 1.07 -6.03 -25.61
CA PHE A 331 2.08 -6.11 -26.65
C PHE A 331 1.70 -7.16 -27.69
N ARG A 332 1.50 -6.74 -28.94
CA ARG A 332 1.13 -7.60 -30.09
C ARG A 332 -0.08 -8.52 -29.82
N GLY A 333 -1.10 -8.00 -29.10
CA GLY A 333 -2.32 -8.74 -28.76
C GLY A 333 -2.16 -9.73 -27.60
N LYS A 334 -1.01 -9.78 -26.92
CA LYS A 334 -0.86 -10.41 -25.61
C LYS A 334 -0.85 -9.37 -24.51
N LYS A 335 -1.40 -9.76 -23.36
CA LYS A 335 -1.59 -8.92 -22.18
C LYS A 335 -0.66 -9.41 -21.08
N PHE A 336 0.25 -8.55 -20.63
CA PHE A 336 1.31 -8.89 -19.68
C PHE A 336 1.21 -8.04 -18.42
N LEU A 337 1.48 -8.66 -17.28
CA LEU A 337 1.60 -8.03 -15.98
C LEU A 337 3.01 -8.20 -15.45
N LYS A 338 3.56 -7.13 -14.88
CA LYS A 338 4.81 -7.13 -14.10
C LYS A 338 4.43 -7.14 -12.62
N ILE A 339 4.78 -8.20 -11.92
CA ILE A 339 4.35 -8.48 -10.53
C ILE A 339 5.59 -8.59 -9.63
N ARG A 340 5.46 -8.24 -8.36
CA ARG A 340 6.55 -8.13 -7.37
C ARG A 340 6.26 -8.94 -6.12
N ASN A 341 7.17 -9.85 -5.77
CA ASN A 341 7.31 -10.45 -4.46
C ASN A 341 8.15 -9.53 -3.54
N PRO A 342 7.66 -9.07 -2.37
CA PRO A 342 8.40 -8.18 -1.47
C PRO A 342 9.64 -8.84 -0.82
N TRP A 343 9.81 -10.17 -0.92
CA TRP A 343 11.01 -10.87 -0.45
C TRP A 343 12.28 -10.53 -1.26
N GLY A 344 12.15 -10.06 -2.50
CA GLY A 344 13.31 -9.82 -3.36
C GLY A 344 13.92 -11.07 -4.01
N GLU A 345 13.21 -12.19 -3.90
CA GLU A 345 13.51 -13.51 -4.46
C GLU A 345 12.20 -14.28 -4.68
N ARG A 346 12.27 -15.47 -5.29
CA ARG A 346 11.17 -16.44 -5.50
C ARG A 346 10.03 -15.92 -6.37
N GLU A 347 10.07 -16.38 -7.61
CA GLU A 347 9.27 -15.89 -8.71
C GLU A 347 8.40 -16.99 -9.33
N TRP A 348 7.42 -16.55 -10.11
CA TRP A 348 6.61 -17.40 -10.99
C TRP A 348 7.47 -18.31 -11.87
N THR A 349 7.20 -19.62 -11.86
CA THR A 349 7.91 -20.64 -12.66
C THR A 349 7.21 -21.03 -13.95
N GLY A 350 5.99 -20.54 -14.18
CA GLY A 350 5.17 -20.89 -15.34
C GLY A 350 5.57 -20.18 -16.65
N ARG A 351 4.60 -19.94 -17.53
CA ARG A 351 4.83 -19.29 -18.84
C ARG A 351 5.25 -17.83 -18.65
N TRP A 352 6.24 -17.37 -19.42
CA TRP A 352 6.84 -16.03 -19.34
C TRP A 352 7.68 -15.73 -18.09
N SER A 353 7.94 -16.74 -17.24
CA SER A 353 9.02 -16.71 -16.25
C SER A 353 10.40 -16.47 -16.86
N ASP A 354 11.42 -16.21 -16.04
CA ASP A 354 12.77 -15.87 -16.52
C ASP A 354 13.44 -16.97 -17.34
N GLY A 355 13.26 -18.24 -16.95
CA GLY A 355 13.73 -19.41 -17.70
C GLY A 355 12.81 -19.82 -18.85
N SER A 356 11.72 -19.08 -19.11
CA SER A 356 10.65 -19.49 -20.02
C SER A 356 11.11 -19.57 -21.47
N LYS A 357 10.87 -20.73 -22.10
CA LYS A 357 11.05 -20.95 -23.54
C LYS A 357 10.14 -20.06 -24.41
N GLU A 358 9.19 -19.34 -23.83
CA GLU A 358 8.30 -18.42 -24.53
C GLU A 358 9.05 -17.14 -24.95
N TRP A 359 10.13 -16.76 -24.25
CA TRP A 359 11.03 -15.64 -24.57
C TRP A 359 11.93 -15.91 -25.80
N ARG A 360 11.32 -15.99 -26.99
CA ARG A 360 12.02 -16.18 -28.27
C ARG A 360 11.59 -15.18 -29.34
N GLY A 361 12.56 -14.80 -30.17
CA GLY A 361 12.34 -13.94 -31.32
C GLY A 361 11.76 -12.59 -30.93
N GLU A 362 10.62 -12.25 -31.51
CA GLU A 362 9.96 -10.95 -31.35
C GLU A 362 9.36 -10.66 -29.97
N TRP A 363 9.20 -11.66 -29.11
CA TRP A 363 8.70 -11.46 -27.75
C TRP A 363 9.74 -10.81 -26.82
N LEU A 364 11.03 -10.88 -27.15
CA LEU A 364 12.09 -10.17 -26.41
C LEU A 364 11.94 -8.64 -26.47
N ASP A 365 11.23 -8.10 -27.47
CA ASP A 365 10.93 -6.67 -27.52
C ASP A 365 9.85 -6.26 -26.48
N ALA A 366 9.04 -7.19 -25.98
CA ALA A 366 8.05 -6.91 -24.92
C ALA A 366 8.74 -6.51 -23.60
N LEU A 367 9.93 -7.06 -23.32
CA LEU A 367 10.73 -6.74 -22.14
C LEU A 367 11.06 -5.24 -22.04
N LYS A 368 11.27 -4.57 -23.19
CA LYS A 368 11.50 -3.13 -23.26
C LYS A 368 10.24 -2.31 -22.93
N ALA A 369 9.06 -2.82 -23.30
CA ALA A 369 7.80 -2.18 -22.98
C ALA A 369 7.41 -2.37 -21.50
N LEU A 370 7.74 -3.53 -20.93
CA LEU A 370 7.58 -3.87 -19.51
C LEU A 370 8.64 -3.22 -18.60
N ASP A 371 9.76 -2.74 -19.18
CA ASP A 371 10.95 -2.28 -18.47
C ASP A 371 11.49 -3.38 -17.53
N TYR A 372 11.86 -4.52 -18.12
CA TYR A 372 12.17 -5.75 -17.42
C TYR A 372 13.57 -6.28 -17.77
N ASN A 373 14.27 -6.78 -16.75
CA ASN A 373 15.55 -7.48 -16.85
C ASN A 373 15.43 -8.81 -16.13
N PHE A 374 16.07 -9.86 -16.67
CA PHE A 374 16.07 -11.18 -16.05
C PHE A 374 17.00 -11.24 -14.81
N GLY A 375 16.57 -11.96 -13.79
CA GLY A 375 17.30 -12.28 -12.56
C GLY A 375 16.32 -12.58 -11.42
N ASP A 376 16.70 -13.45 -10.47
CA ASP A 376 15.94 -13.68 -9.23
C ASP A 376 16.08 -12.43 -8.34
N ASP A 377 15.24 -11.44 -8.65
CA ASP A 377 15.15 -10.17 -7.95
C ASP A 377 13.80 -9.99 -7.25
N GLY A 378 12.90 -10.96 -7.43
CA GLY A 378 11.54 -11.04 -6.93
C GLY A 378 10.54 -10.26 -7.80
N VAL A 379 10.85 -9.96 -9.04
CA VAL A 379 9.94 -9.33 -10.02
C VAL A 379 9.76 -10.31 -11.16
N PHE A 380 8.54 -10.55 -11.61
CA PHE A 380 8.28 -11.50 -12.69
C PHE A 380 7.21 -11.01 -13.66
N ILE A 381 7.22 -11.59 -14.87
CA ILE A 381 6.22 -11.36 -15.90
C ILE A 381 5.24 -12.53 -15.98
N MET A 382 3.95 -12.21 -16.05
CA MET A 382 2.85 -13.16 -16.20
C MET A 382 1.92 -12.72 -17.34
N GLU A 383 1.36 -13.68 -18.10
CA GLU A 383 0.30 -13.38 -19.06
C GLU A 383 -1.04 -13.27 -18.33
N TYR A 384 -1.89 -12.30 -18.70
CA TYR A 384 -3.16 -12.03 -18.02
C TYR A 384 -4.11 -13.24 -17.92
N SER A 385 -4.02 -14.18 -18.87
CA SER A 385 -4.77 -15.44 -18.83
C SER A 385 -4.28 -16.43 -17.76
N ASP A 386 -3.00 -16.36 -17.38
CA ASP A 386 -2.49 -17.10 -16.23
C ASP A 386 -2.82 -16.33 -14.93
N PHE A 387 -2.79 -14.99 -14.95
CA PHE A 387 -3.20 -14.17 -13.80
C PHE A 387 -4.62 -14.51 -13.33
N LEU A 388 -5.59 -14.51 -14.25
CA LEU A 388 -6.99 -14.89 -13.96
C LEU A 388 -7.19 -16.38 -13.62
N LYS A 389 -6.15 -17.21 -13.66
CA LYS A 389 -6.21 -18.64 -13.36
C LYS A 389 -5.60 -19.00 -12.00
N TYR A 390 -4.60 -18.24 -11.56
CA TYR A 390 -3.76 -18.60 -10.41
C TYR A 390 -3.92 -17.68 -9.20
N TRP A 391 -4.35 -16.43 -9.37
CA TRP A 391 -4.64 -15.54 -8.23
C TRP A 391 -6.08 -15.73 -7.75
N GLU A 392 -6.30 -15.53 -6.45
CA GLU A 392 -7.60 -15.68 -5.81
C GLU A 392 -8.27 -14.33 -5.60
N VAL A 393 -7.52 -13.36 -5.04
CA VAL A 393 -7.98 -12.00 -4.76
C VAL A 393 -7.08 -10.98 -5.44
N VAL A 394 -7.71 -9.94 -6.02
CA VAL A 394 -7.05 -8.73 -6.50
C VAL A 394 -7.57 -7.53 -5.73
N GLU A 395 -6.66 -6.83 -5.09
CA GLU A 395 -6.90 -5.58 -4.39
C GLU A 395 -6.68 -4.42 -5.36
N CYS A 396 -7.65 -3.51 -5.43
CA CYS A 396 -7.66 -2.38 -6.36
C CYS A 396 -7.83 -1.08 -5.56
N THR A 397 -6.78 -0.26 -5.48
CA THR A 397 -6.82 1.02 -4.73
C THR A 397 -6.82 2.21 -5.68
N GLN A 398 -7.84 3.06 -5.59
CA GLN A 398 -7.90 4.32 -6.32
C GLN A 398 -7.16 5.42 -5.57
N LEU A 399 -6.32 6.16 -6.30
CA LEU A 399 -5.63 7.36 -5.83
C LEU A 399 -6.42 8.63 -6.14
N PHE A 400 -6.19 9.67 -5.36
CA PHE A 400 -6.91 10.94 -5.46
C PHE A 400 -5.97 12.14 -5.59
N ASP A 401 -6.39 13.09 -6.41
CA ASP A 401 -5.72 14.38 -6.61
C ASP A 401 -6.56 15.54 -6.04
N ASP A 402 -6.18 16.76 -6.39
CA ASP A 402 -6.84 18.00 -5.96
C ASP A 402 -8.23 18.26 -6.59
N SER A 403 -8.71 17.38 -7.50
CA SER A 403 -10.06 17.46 -8.05
C SER A 403 -11.12 16.79 -7.18
N TRP A 404 -10.71 15.89 -6.28
CA TRP A 404 -11.60 15.15 -5.38
C TRP A 404 -11.87 15.92 -4.07
N VAL A 405 -13.03 15.67 -3.47
CA VAL A 405 -13.44 16.28 -2.19
C VAL A 405 -13.89 15.18 -1.24
N GLN A 406 -13.15 15.02 -0.14
CA GLN A 406 -13.50 14.11 0.95
C GLN A 406 -14.47 14.79 1.94
N SER A 407 -15.45 14.03 2.43
CA SER A 407 -16.28 14.40 3.58
C SER A 407 -16.50 13.14 4.42
N SER A 408 -16.15 13.17 5.70
CA SER A 408 -16.20 12.01 6.61
C SER A 408 -16.90 12.36 7.92
N HIS A 409 -17.55 11.37 8.53
CA HIS A 409 -18.22 11.51 9.82
C HIS A 409 -18.09 10.20 10.61
N TRP A 410 -17.64 10.30 11.87
CA TRP A 410 -17.57 9.17 12.79
C TRP A 410 -18.87 9.03 13.58
N LEU A 411 -19.42 7.81 13.59
CA LEU A 411 -20.68 7.49 14.26
C LEU A 411 -20.45 6.51 15.41
N ASN A 412 -21.08 6.75 16.56
CA ASN A 412 -21.14 5.79 17.66
C ASN A 412 -22.42 4.95 17.56
N VAL A 413 -22.31 3.75 16.99
CA VAL A 413 -23.44 2.85 16.74
C VAL A 413 -23.67 1.92 17.94
N ARG A 414 -24.94 1.76 18.35
CA ARG A 414 -25.37 0.67 19.23
C ARG A 414 -25.92 -0.49 18.41
N SER A 415 -25.24 -1.62 18.44
CA SER A 415 -25.72 -2.86 17.81
C SER A 415 -26.94 -3.44 18.50
N LEU A 416 -27.73 -4.23 17.77
CA LEU A 416 -28.73 -5.15 18.32
C LEU A 416 -28.10 -6.19 19.30
N PRO A 417 -28.89 -6.95 20.10
CA PRO A 417 -28.40 -8.04 20.95
C PRO A 417 -27.73 -9.19 20.18
N LEU A 418 -27.02 -10.08 20.87
CA LEU A 418 -26.44 -11.29 20.27
C LEU A 418 -27.55 -12.19 19.69
N PHE A 419 -27.23 -12.89 18.60
CA PHE A 419 -28.17 -13.74 17.84
C PHE A 419 -29.34 -13.00 17.16
N SER A 420 -29.18 -11.70 16.87
CA SER A 420 -30.14 -10.95 16.05
C SER A 420 -29.97 -11.28 14.56
N ALA A 421 -31.07 -11.28 13.80
CA ALA A 421 -31.04 -11.49 12.36
C ALA A 421 -30.43 -10.27 11.63
N TRP A 422 -29.63 -10.52 10.58
CA TRP A 422 -28.99 -9.44 9.82
C TRP A 422 -30.02 -8.68 8.99
N GLN A 423 -30.12 -7.36 9.16
CA GLN A 423 -31.02 -6.51 8.37
C GLN A 423 -30.32 -5.24 7.87
N PHE A 424 -30.80 -4.71 6.75
CA PHE A 424 -30.37 -3.42 6.23
C PHE A 424 -31.18 -2.31 6.89
N GLY A 425 -30.50 -1.26 7.38
CA GLY A 425 -31.13 -0.05 7.89
C GLY A 425 -31.09 0.09 9.41
N ASP A 426 -30.63 -0.92 10.14
CA ASP A 426 -30.32 -0.85 11.59
C ASP A 426 -29.42 0.35 11.90
N VAL A 427 -28.52 0.69 10.98
CA VAL A 427 -27.88 2.00 10.87
C VAL A 427 -28.23 2.59 9.51
N SER A 428 -28.59 3.87 9.50
CA SER A 428 -28.93 4.61 8.30
C SER A 428 -28.29 5.99 8.32
N TYR A 429 -27.71 6.42 7.20
CA TYR A 429 -27.11 7.75 7.05
C TYR A 429 -27.60 8.42 5.77
N THR A 430 -27.97 9.71 5.85
CA THR A 430 -28.47 10.48 4.71
C THR A 430 -27.47 11.53 4.26
N PHE A 431 -27.39 11.76 2.95
CA PHE A 431 -26.58 12.83 2.38
C PHE A 431 -27.24 13.40 1.11
N ASN A 432 -26.80 14.59 0.69
CA ASN A 432 -27.36 15.32 -0.44
C ASN A 432 -26.27 15.60 -1.48
N VAL A 433 -26.58 15.32 -2.74
CA VAL A 433 -25.73 15.54 -3.90
C VAL A 433 -26.31 16.71 -4.71
N LEU A 434 -25.60 17.84 -4.76
CA LEU A 434 -26.11 19.10 -5.35
C LEU A 434 -26.02 19.15 -6.88
N LYS A 435 -25.10 18.37 -7.47
CA LYS A 435 -24.83 18.30 -8.92
C LYS A 435 -24.51 16.86 -9.29
N ARG A 436 -24.64 16.48 -10.56
CA ARG A 436 -24.15 15.17 -11.05
C ARG A 436 -22.68 15.00 -10.64
N THR A 437 -22.37 13.90 -9.96
CA THR A 437 -21.08 13.67 -9.28
C THR A 437 -20.73 12.20 -9.36
N ASP A 438 -19.51 11.89 -9.82
CA ASP A 438 -18.90 10.58 -9.62
C ASP A 438 -18.50 10.46 -8.14
N ALA A 439 -19.08 9.51 -7.43
CA ALA A 439 -18.97 9.40 -5.98
C ALA A 439 -18.42 8.02 -5.59
N ILE A 440 -17.56 8.02 -4.57
CA ILE A 440 -17.12 6.82 -3.88
C ILE A 440 -17.64 6.92 -2.45
N ILE A 441 -18.47 5.98 -2.06
CA ILE A 441 -19.04 5.88 -0.72
C ILE A 441 -18.26 4.80 0.02
N VAL A 442 -17.71 5.14 1.18
CA VAL A 442 -16.98 4.20 2.03
C VAL A 442 -17.66 4.12 3.38
N LEU A 443 -17.89 2.90 3.84
CA LEU A 443 -18.14 2.58 5.23
C LEU A 443 -16.86 1.93 5.77
N SER A 444 -16.32 2.43 6.87
CA SER A 444 -15.12 1.86 7.49
C SER A 444 -15.26 1.78 9.01
N GLN A 445 -14.52 0.86 9.61
CA GLN A 445 -14.26 0.87 11.06
C GLN A 445 -12.87 1.44 11.35
N SER A 446 -12.65 1.87 12.58
CA SER A 446 -11.35 2.40 13.00
C SER A 446 -10.28 1.31 12.99
N ASP A 447 -9.08 1.63 12.50
CA ASP A 447 -7.90 0.78 12.65
C ASP A 447 -7.74 0.32 14.10
N THR A 448 -7.64 -1.00 14.30
CA THR A 448 -7.42 -1.62 15.61
C THR A 448 -5.99 -2.05 15.86
N ARG A 449 -5.11 -1.99 14.85
CA ARG A 449 -3.78 -2.61 14.81
C ARG A 449 -2.85 -2.17 15.95
N PHE A 450 -2.97 -0.94 16.42
CA PHE A 450 -2.24 -0.44 17.60
C PHE A 450 -2.63 -1.14 18.92
N TYR A 451 -3.84 -1.67 18.99
CA TYR A 451 -4.45 -2.17 20.21
C TYR A 451 -5.14 -3.53 20.03
N THR A 452 -4.71 -4.32 19.04
CA THR A 452 -5.20 -5.67 18.74
C THR A 452 -5.29 -6.53 20.01
N ALA A 453 -4.23 -6.55 20.83
CA ALA A 453 -4.23 -7.29 22.10
C ALA A 453 -5.39 -6.92 23.06
N VAL A 454 -5.84 -5.67 23.11
CA VAL A 454 -6.98 -5.22 23.96
C VAL A 454 -8.27 -4.95 23.18
N GLN A 455 -8.32 -5.34 21.90
CA GLN A 455 -9.49 -5.10 21.08
C GLN A 455 -10.69 -5.90 21.59
N SER A 456 -11.89 -5.52 21.16
CA SER A 456 -13.08 -6.29 21.49
C SER A 456 -12.95 -7.69 20.90
N ALA A 457 -13.32 -8.73 21.65
CA ALA A 457 -13.51 -10.08 21.10
C ALA A 457 -14.71 -10.18 20.15
N THR A 458 -15.26 -9.05 19.71
CA THR A 458 -16.33 -8.96 18.71
C THR A 458 -15.73 -8.48 17.40
N GLU A 459 -15.65 -9.39 16.44
CA GLU A 459 -15.27 -9.08 15.07
C GLU A 459 -16.52 -8.58 14.33
N TRP A 460 -16.37 -7.52 13.52
CA TRP A 460 -17.47 -6.91 12.77
C TRP A 460 -17.22 -7.08 11.28
N SER A 461 -18.24 -7.54 10.56
CA SER A 461 -18.33 -7.44 9.11
C SER A 461 -19.57 -6.62 8.74
N PHE A 462 -19.48 -5.87 7.65
CA PHE A 462 -20.52 -4.92 7.28
C PHE A 462 -20.57 -4.67 5.78
N ASP A 463 -21.77 -4.36 5.32
CA ASP A 463 -22.04 -3.95 3.96
C ASP A 463 -23.16 -2.92 3.96
N PHE A 464 -23.37 -2.24 2.82
CA PHE A 464 -24.45 -1.27 2.72
C PHE A 464 -25.11 -1.27 1.35
N LYS A 465 -26.32 -0.71 1.32
CA LYS A 465 -27.09 -0.44 0.11
C LYS A 465 -27.44 1.03 0.03
N LEU A 466 -27.26 1.58 -1.16
CA LEU A 466 -27.59 2.96 -1.48
C LEU A 466 -28.99 3.03 -2.09
N PHE A 467 -29.80 3.96 -1.58
CA PHE A 467 -31.14 4.27 -2.10
C PHE A 467 -31.26 5.76 -2.35
N LYS A 468 -32.14 6.14 -3.28
CA LYS A 468 -32.64 7.53 -3.34
C LYS A 468 -33.66 7.72 -2.21
N LEU A 469 -33.61 8.84 -1.50
CA LEU A 469 -34.52 9.10 -0.39
C LEU A 469 -35.99 9.02 -0.85
N GLY A 470 -36.81 8.25 -0.11
CA GLY A 470 -38.20 7.96 -0.46
C GLY A 470 -38.41 6.89 -1.54
N SER A 471 -37.36 6.26 -2.07
CA SER A 471 -37.44 5.13 -3.00
C SER A 471 -37.09 3.81 -2.33
N ALA A 472 -37.81 2.73 -2.67
CA ALA A 472 -37.46 1.37 -2.29
C ALA A 472 -36.47 0.69 -3.25
N GLN A 473 -36.08 1.37 -4.35
CA GLN A 473 -35.15 0.84 -5.34
C GLN A 473 -33.70 1.02 -4.87
N VAL A 474 -32.97 -0.11 -4.77
CA VAL A 474 -31.51 -0.13 -4.58
C VAL A 474 -30.85 0.45 -5.84
N LEU A 475 -29.94 1.40 -5.65
CA LEU A 475 -29.12 2.00 -6.71
C LEU A 475 -27.76 1.31 -6.85
N GLY A 476 -27.21 0.86 -5.74
CA GLY A 476 -25.95 0.11 -5.66
C GLY A 476 -25.83 -0.58 -4.29
N SER A 477 -24.97 -1.59 -4.23
CA SER A 477 -24.56 -2.25 -2.98
C SER A 477 -23.04 -2.13 -2.89
N SER A 478 -22.47 -2.05 -1.69
CA SER A 478 -21.01 -2.08 -1.53
C SER A 478 -20.40 -3.38 -2.06
N SER A 479 -19.10 -3.34 -2.34
CA SER A 479 -18.26 -4.55 -2.35
C SER A 479 -18.50 -5.35 -1.06
N ASN A 480 -18.41 -6.68 -1.16
CA ASN A 480 -18.71 -7.55 -0.04
C ASN A 480 -17.42 -7.82 0.75
N SER A 481 -17.47 -7.61 2.07
CA SER A 481 -16.31 -7.53 2.95
C SER A 481 -15.81 -8.90 3.40
N TYR A 482 -15.86 -9.93 2.54
CA TYR A 482 -15.75 -11.34 2.98
C TYR A 482 -14.40 -11.70 3.63
N GLU A 483 -13.35 -10.93 3.36
CA GLU A 483 -12.06 -10.97 4.06
C GLU A 483 -11.57 -9.59 4.52
N ASP A 484 -11.91 -8.50 3.81
CA ASP A 484 -11.57 -7.13 4.19
C ASP A 484 -12.46 -6.65 5.35
N THR A 485 -11.92 -6.66 6.58
CA THR A 485 -12.68 -6.18 7.74
C THR A 485 -12.66 -4.66 7.89
N ARG A 486 -11.78 -3.92 7.21
CA ARG A 486 -11.54 -2.50 7.51
C ARG A 486 -12.52 -1.59 6.80
N SER A 487 -12.90 -1.91 5.56
CA SER A 487 -13.83 -1.07 4.80
C SER A 487 -14.72 -1.82 3.79
N ALA A 488 -15.81 -1.17 3.40
CA ALA A 488 -16.69 -1.58 2.31
C ALA A 488 -16.96 -0.36 1.42
N THR A 489 -16.90 -0.54 0.10
CA THR A 489 -16.82 0.57 -0.86
C THR A 489 -17.89 0.46 -1.95
N LEU A 490 -18.43 1.59 -2.41
CA LEU A 490 -19.31 1.68 -3.59
C LEU A 490 -18.91 2.88 -4.46
N SER A 491 -18.41 2.61 -5.66
CA SER A 491 -18.14 3.59 -6.71
C SER A 491 -19.35 3.73 -7.65
N ILE A 492 -19.93 4.93 -7.78
CA ILE A 492 -21.18 5.17 -8.52
C ILE A 492 -21.35 6.63 -8.99
N GLU A 493 -21.87 6.84 -10.20
CA GLU A 493 -22.32 8.17 -10.65
C GLU A 493 -23.69 8.51 -10.03
N LEU A 494 -23.76 9.62 -9.30
CA LEU A 494 -24.98 10.10 -8.66
C LEU A 494 -25.52 11.37 -9.33
N PRO A 495 -26.76 11.36 -9.86
CA PRO A 495 -27.50 12.57 -10.19
C PRO A 495 -27.74 13.49 -8.97
N PRO A 496 -28.21 14.73 -9.17
CA PRO A 496 -28.63 15.58 -8.06
C PRO A 496 -29.80 14.97 -7.27
N GLY A 497 -29.72 15.01 -5.94
CA GLY A 497 -30.78 14.55 -5.05
C GLY A 497 -30.31 14.11 -3.67
N GLU A 498 -31.27 13.72 -2.85
CA GLU A 498 -31.05 13.18 -1.51
C GLU A 498 -31.00 11.65 -1.54
N TYR A 499 -30.07 11.09 -0.78
CA TYR A 499 -29.73 9.68 -0.75
C TYR A 499 -29.70 9.17 0.69
N VAL A 500 -29.97 7.87 0.86
CA VAL A 500 -29.82 7.15 2.13
C VAL A 500 -28.97 5.91 1.93
N VAL A 501 -27.97 5.75 2.78
CA VAL A 501 -27.19 4.53 2.96
C VAL A 501 -27.88 3.73 4.06
N HIS A 502 -28.37 2.54 3.74
CA HIS A 502 -28.79 1.56 4.74
C HIS A 502 -27.66 0.56 4.93
N VAL A 503 -27.11 0.52 6.14
CA VAL A 503 -26.01 -0.36 6.53
C VAL A 503 -26.59 -1.64 7.14
N ARG A 504 -25.89 -2.75 6.92
CA ARG A 504 -26.08 -4.04 7.56
C ARG A 504 -24.83 -4.36 8.37
N LEU A 505 -24.99 -4.67 9.64
CA LEU A 505 -23.90 -5.04 10.54
C LEU A 505 -24.05 -6.50 10.97
N ASN A 506 -22.99 -7.28 10.81
CA ASN A 506 -22.82 -8.58 11.44
C ASN A 506 -21.78 -8.50 12.56
N ARG A 507 -21.86 -9.42 13.51
CA ARG A 507 -20.74 -9.69 14.41
C ARG A 507 -20.56 -11.16 14.73
N GLU A 508 -19.31 -11.53 14.91
CA GLU A 508 -18.87 -12.82 15.41
C GLU A 508 -18.04 -12.62 16.68
N ILE A 509 -17.87 -13.68 17.47
CA ILE A 509 -17.11 -13.63 18.73
C ILE A 509 -15.87 -14.50 18.56
N ASP A 510 -14.68 -13.89 18.52
CA ASP A 510 -13.43 -14.62 18.57
C ASP A 510 -13.17 -15.12 20.00
N GLY A 511 -13.34 -16.43 20.19
CA GLY A 511 -13.05 -17.09 21.46
C GLY A 511 -11.59 -16.90 21.91
N ARG A 512 -10.64 -16.78 20.97
CA ARG A 512 -9.22 -16.59 21.31
C ARG A 512 -8.99 -15.22 21.96
N GLN A 513 -9.61 -14.16 21.42
CA GLN A 513 -9.55 -12.83 22.03
C GLN A 513 -10.29 -12.77 23.39
N VAL A 514 -11.33 -13.57 23.62
CA VAL A 514 -11.92 -13.72 24.97
C VAL A 514 -10.88 -14.30 25.94
N GLU A 515 -10.25 -15.43 25.60
CA GLU A 515 -9.24 -16.09 26.44
C GLU A 515 -7.97 -15.23 26.66
N LYS A 516 -7.59 -14.40 25.68
CA LYS A 516 -6.53 -13.40 25.84
C LYS A 516 -6.91 -12.38 26.89
N MET A 517 -8.11 -11.80 26.79
CA MET A 517 -8.57 -10.73 27.69
C MET A 517 -8.75 -11.18 29.15
N GLU A 518 -8.94 -12.46 29.43
CA GLU A 518 -8.89 -13.00 30.82
C GLU A 518 -7.51 -12.81 31.48
N LYS A 519 -6.44 -12.76 30.69
CA LYS A 519 -5.05 -12.65 31.14
C LYS A 519 -4.53 -11.20 31.18
N VAL A 520 -5.38 -10.22 30.87
CA VAL A 520 -5.03 -8.78 30.76
C VAL A 520 -4.33 -8.21 32.01
N SER A 521 -4.58 -8.80 33.18
CA SER A 521 -4.00 -8.42 34.48
C SER A 521 -2.54 -8.84 34.67
N SER A 522 -2.02 -9.77 33.85
CA SER A 522 -0.61 -10.19 33.87
C SER A 522 0.25 -9.49 32.81
N TRP A 523 -0.32 -8.60 31.99
CA TRP A 523 0.40 -7.92 30.91
C TRP A 523 1.20 -6.69 31.41
N PRO A 524 2.27 -6.27 30.73
CA PRO A 524 3.16 -5.22 31.23
C PRO A 524 2.47 -3.84 31.35
N GLU A 525 2.31 -3.34 32.58
CA GLU A 525 1.58 -2.10 32.89
C GLU A 525 2.01 -0.89 32.03
N LYS A 526 3.32 -0.66 31.90
CA LYS A 526 3.86 0.48 31.11
C LYS A 526 3.41 0.45 29.64
N LYS A 527 3.42 -0.73 29.02
CA LYS A 527 2.95 -0.92 27.64
C LYS A 527 1.43 -0.72 27.57
N MET A 528 0.72 -1.33 28.51
CA MET A 528 -0.74 -1.28 28.62
C MET A 528 -1.30 0.14 28.76
N VAL A 529 -0.66 1.01 29.53
CA VAL A 529 -1.06 2.42 29.63
C VAL A 529 -1.04 3.12 28.26
N GLY A 530 -0.04 2.85 27.42
CA GLY A 530 0.04 3.39 26.05
C GLY A 530 -1.07 2.86 25.15
N VAL A 531 -1.27 1.54 25.15
CA VAL A 531 -2.28 0.83 24.36
C VAL A 531 -3.70 1.31 24.72
N TRP A 532 -4.05 1.32 26.01
CA TRP A 532 -5.35 1.83 26.48
C TRP A 532 -5.56 3.32 26.17
N SER A 533 -4.51 4.15 26.27
CA SER A 533 -4.60 5.58 25.94
C SER A 533 -4.92 5.80 24.47
N ARG A 534 -4.36 5.01 23.55
CA ARG A 534 -4.68 5.06 22.13
C ARG A 534 -6.08 4.53 21.85
N TYR A 535 -6.47 3.40 22.44
CA TYR A 535 -7.83 2.86 22.33
C TYR A 535 -8.89 3.88 22.78
N ALA A 536 -8.71 4.51 23.93
CA ALA A 536 -9.59 5.56 24.43
C ALA A 536 -9.62 6.79 23.52
N ARG A 537 -8.46 7.20 22.96
CA ARG A 537 -8.38 8.30 22.00
C ARG A 537 -9.15 7.97 20.72
N ASN A 538 -8.96 6.80 20.10
CA ASN A 538 -9.69 6.41 18.89
C ASN A 538 -11.21 6.38 19.15
N ARG A 539 -11.67 5.81 20.26
CA ARG A 539 -13.10 5.83 20.62
C ARG A 539 -13.67 7.22 20.91
N SER A 540 -12.82 8.21 21.25
CA SER A 540 -13.24 9.61 21.44
C SER A 540 -13.43 10.39 20.12
N ILE A 541 -12.97 9.86 18.98
CA ILE A 541 -13.16 10.48 17.66
C ILE A 541 -14.63 10.35 17.20
N ALA A 542 -15.33 9.31 17.66
CA ALA A 542 -16.75 9.12 17.38
C ALA A 542 -17.60 10.22 18.02
N ALA A 543 -18.19 11.06 17.16
CA ALA A 543 -19.11 12.10 17.60
C ALA A 543 -20.37 11.47 18.22
N ASN A 544 -20.95 12.16 19.21
CA ASN A 544 -22.26 11.81 19.77
C ASN A 544 -23.35 12.10 18.74
N PHE A 545 -23.61 11.17 17.84
CA PHE A 545 -24.79 11.18 16.99
C PHE A 545 -26.02 10.84 17.85
N ASP A 546 -26.74 11.87 18.28
CA ASP A 546 -27.98 11.74 19.05
C ASP A 546 -29.11 11.32 18.10
N VAL A 547 -29.48 10.03 18.13
CA VAL A 547 -30.60 9.48 17.37
C VAL A 547 -31.91 9.95 18.01
N LYS A 548 -32.40 11.12 17.59
CA LYS A 548 -33.70 11.70 17.95
C LYS A 548 -34.63 11.79 16.75
#